data_AF-A0A447XRT2-F1
#
_entry.id   AF-A0A447XRT2-F1
#
_cell.length_a   1.000
_cell.length_b   1.000
_cell.length_c   1.000
_cell.angle_alpha   90.00
_cell.angle_beta   90.00
_cell.angle_gamma   90.00
#
_symmetry.space_group_name_H-M   'P 1'
#
loop_
_entity.id
_entity.type
_entity.pdbx_description
1 polymer ?
#
loop_
_entity_poly.entity_id
_entity_poly.type
_entity_poly.pdbx_seq_one_letter_code
_entity_poly.pdbx_strand_id
1 'polypeptide(L)'
;MSAYRTRPLLGCFAKADGTGDGDLAVCHRLRVPVVTRGAGTGLSGGALPLEKGVLLVMARFKEILDINPVGRRARVQPGVRNLAISQAVAPHNLYYAPDPSSQIACSIGGNVAENAGGVHCLNMVDRT
;
A
#
# COMPACT_ATOMS: atom_id res chain seq x y z
N MET A 1 7.70 -4.05 -19.66
CA MET A 1 8.94 -3.35 -19.26
C MET A 1 8.57 -1.87 -19.09
N SER A 2 8.77 -1.24 -17.92
CA SER A 2 8.32 0.16 -17.70
C SER A 2 9.00 1.11 -18.69
N ALA A 3 8.21 1.89 -19.41
CA ALA A 3 8.68 2.95 -20.31
C ALA A 3 9.41 4.07 -19.55
N TYR A 4 9.08 4.26 -18.27
CA TYR A 4 9.71 5.24 -17.38
C TYR A 4 10.69 4.56 -16.44
N ARG A 5 11.94 5.04 -16.42
CA ARG A 5 13.02 4.51 -15.59
C ARG A 5 13.89 5.65 -15.05
N THR A 6 13.95 5.74 -13.73
CA THR A 6 14.85 6.65 -13.02
C THR A 6 15.45 5.87 -11.85
N ARG A 7 16.77 5.98 -11.67
CA ARG A 7 17.47 5.36 -10.53
C ARG A 7 17.44 6.34 -9.36
N PRO A 8 16.90 5.97 -8.19
CA PRO A 8 16.97 6.83 -7.02
C PRO A 8 18.39 6.93 -6.47
N LEU A 9 18.62 7.94 -5.64
CA LEU A 9 19.84 8.06 -4.83
C LEU A 9 19.97 6.89 -3.86
N LEU A 10 18.84 6.48 -3.27
CA LEU A 10 18.75 5.38 -2.33
C LEU A 10 17.36 4.74 -2.37
N GLY A 11 17.31 3.41 -2.28
CA GLY A 11 16.09 2.67 -1.96
C GLY A 11 16.20 2.05 -0.58
N CYS A 12 15.19 2.23 0.27
CA CYS A 12 15.16 1.62 1.60
C CYS A 12 13.78 1.10 1.95
N PHE A 13 13.73 0.08 2.82
CA PHE A 13 12.47 -0.32 3.43
C PHE A 13 12.17 0.61 4.61
N ALA A 14 10.93 1.12 4.63
CA ALA A 14 10.45 1.90 5.75
C ALA A 14 10.49 1.08 7.04
N LYS A 15 10.82 1.75 8.15
CA LYS A 15 10.88 1.15 9.49
C LYS A 15 9.76 1.65 10.37
N ALA A 16 9.28 0.80 11.28
CA ALA A 16 8.40 1.24 12.36
C ALA A 16 9.24 1.96 13.42
N ASP A 17 8.76 3.10 13.88
CA ASP A 17 9.50 4.00 14.77
C ASP A 17 9.59 3.39 16.18
N GLY A 18 10.71 2.75 16.50
CA GLY A 18 10.95 2.17 17.84
C GLY A 18 11.69 3.11 18.78
N THR A 19 12.68 3.85 18.27
CA THR A 19 13.46 4.87 19.01
C THR A 19 14.31 5.66 18.00
N GLY A 20 14.11 6.98 17.86
CA GLY A 20 14.84 7.88 16.94
C GLY A 20 13.94 8.72 16.02
N ASP A 21 14.53 9.64 15.24
CA ASP A 21 13.82 10.38 14.18
C ASP A 21 13.35 9.41 13.09
N GLY A 22 12.07 9.41 12.75
CA GLY A 22 11.51 8.54 11.70
C GLY A 22 12.10 8.84 10.30
N ASP A 23 12.01 7.87 9.37
CA ASP A 23 12.62 7.95 8.03
C ASP A 23 12.27 9.26 7.29
N LEU A 24 11.00 9.68 7.38
CA LEU A 24 10.51 10.94 6.79
C LEU A 24 11.09 12.18 7.47
N ALA A 25 11.23 12.16 8.80
CA ALA A 25 11.80 13.29 9.55
C ALA A 25 13.28 13.51 9.19
N VAL A 26 14.04 12.42 9.03
CA VAL A 26 15.43 12.48 8.57
C VAL A 26 15.51 13.05 7.15
N CYS A 27 14.71 12.54 6.22
CA CYS A 27 14.69 13.05 4.84
C CYS A 27 14.27 14.52 4.77
N HIS A 28 13.27 14.91 5.56
CA HIS A 28 12.81 16.29 5.65
C HIS A 28 13.91 17.24 6.15
N ARG A 29 14.61 16.88 7.23
CA ARG A 29 15.74 17.67 7.77
C ARG A 29 16.87 17.82 6.74
N LEU A 30 17.16 16.77 5.99
CA LEU A 30 18.20 16.77 4.95
C LEU A 30 17.72 17.38 3.62
N ARG A 31 16.45 17.79 3.52
CA ARG A 31 15.81 18.27 2.29
C ARG A 31 15.96 17.29 1.11
N VAL A 32 15.91 15.99 1.41
CA VAL A 32 15.98 14.93 0.41
C VAL A 32 14.56 14.56 -0.01
N PRO A 33 14.23 14.61 -1.32
CA PRO A 33 12.90 14.27 -1.78
C PRO A 33 12.63 12.78 -1.60
N VAL A 34 11.38 12.43 -1.27
CA VAL A 34 10.97 11.05 -1.00
C VAL A 34 9.84 10.65 -1.94
N VAL A 35 9.95 9.46 -2.52
CA VAL A 35 8.87 8.79 -3.24
C VAL A 35 8.54 7.50 -2.50
N THR A 36 7.29 7.34 -2.08
CA THR A 36 6.84 6.09 -1.45
C THR A 36 6.47 5.04 -2.49
N ARG A 37 6.74 3.77 -2.20
CA ARG A 37 6.37 2.65 -3.08
C ARG A 37 5.80 1.48 -2.28
N GLY A 38 4.60 1.06 -2.67
CA GLY A 38 4.01 -0.22 -2.26
C GLY A 38 4.49 -1.38 -3.13
N ALA A 39 3.56 -2.15 -3.68
CA ALA A 39 3.88 -3.25 -4.60
C ALA A 39 4.38 -2.80 -5.99
N GLY A 40 4.12 -1.55 -6.38
CA GLY A 40 4.56 -1.01 -7.67
C GLY A 40 3.76 -1.50 -8.87
N THR A 41 2.46 -1.76 -8.69
CA THR A 41 1.52 -2.20 -9.73
C THR A 41 0.82 -1.03 -10.46
N GLY A 42 0.99 0.20 -9.99
CA GLY A 42 0.39 1.39 -10.58
C GLY A 42 0.93 1.69 -11.98
N LEU A 43 0.06 2.26 -12.83
CA LEU A 43 0.37 2.59 -14.23
C LEU A 43 0.49 4.11 -14.48
N SER A 44 0.20 4.92 -13.47
CA SER A 44 0.23 6.40 -13.51
C SER A 44 1.64 6.98 -13.49
N GLY A 45 2.64 6.19 -13.07
CA GLY A 45 3.98 6.70 -12.78
C GLY A 45 4.13 7.36 -11.40
N GLY A 46 3.09 7.35 -10.55
CA GLY A 46 3.13 7.98 -9.22
C GLY A 46 4.20 7.43 -8.26
N ALA A 47 4.65 6.19 -8.48
CA ALA A 47 5.75 5.56 -7.73
C ALA A 47 7.08 5.54 -8.51
N LEU A 48 7.27 6.43 -9.49
CA LEU A 48 8.52 6.61 -10.21
C LEU A 48 9.55 7.30 -9.29
N PRO A 49 10.76 6.74 -9.10
CA PRO A 49 11.76 7.36 -8.24
C PRO A 49 12.27 8.69 -8.81
N LEU A 50 12.72 9.57 -7.92
CA LEU A 50 13.45 10.78 -8.28
C LEU A 50 14.96 10.51 -8.21
N GLU A 51 15.73 11.02 -9.17
CA GLU A 51 17.17 10.71 -9.31
C GLU A 51 17.98 11.04 -8.04
N LYS A 52 17.68 12.17 -7.41
CA LYS A 52 18.32 12.62 -6.16
C LYS A 52 17.48 12.33 -4.92
N GLY A 53 16.50 11.43 -5.03
CA GLY A 53 15.54 11.14 -3.98
C GLY A 53 15.69 9.75 -3.36
N VAL A 54 14.98 9.57 -2.25
CA VAL A 54 14.84 8.29 -1.57
C VAL A 54 13.57 7.60 -2.05
N LEU A 55 13.69 6.36 -2.49
CA LEU A 55 12.55 5.47 -2.72
C LEU A 55 12.26 4.71 -1.43
N LEU A 56 11.18 5.09 -0.74
CA LEU A 56 10.78 4.52 0.54
C LEU A 56 9.76 3.39 0.33
N VAL A 57 10.17 2.15 0.58
CA VAL A 57 9.41 0.95 0.26
C VAL A 57 8.60 0.46 1.48
N MET A 58 7.28 0.37 1.32
CA MET A 58 6.34 0.01 2.38
C MET A 58 6.10 -1.50 2.54
N ALA A 59 6.79 -2.35 1.76
CA ALA A 59 6.52 -3.78 1.68
C ALA A 59 6.72 -4.58 2.99
N ARG A 60 7.40 -4.00 3.99
CA ARG A 60 7.55 -4.62 5.32
C ARG A 60 6.35 -4.39 6.25
N PHE A 61 5.54 -3.37 5.97
CA PHE A 61 4.35 -3.02 6.72
C PHE A 61 3.15 -3.87 6.27
N LYS A 62 3.19 -5.17 6.53
CA LYS A 62 2.28 -6.18 5.94
C LYS A 62 1.31 -6.84 6.93
N GLU A 63 1.10 -6.23 8.10
CA GLU A 63 0.25 -6.79 9.15
C GLU A 63 -1.18 -6.26 9.09
N ILE A 64 -2.14 -7.15 9.34
CA ILE A 64 -3.51 -6.79 9.70
C ILE A 64 -3.53 -6.63 11.22
N LEU A 65 -3.82 -5.42 11.69
CA LEU A 65 -3.71 -5.04 13.10
C LEU A 65 -4.99 -5.31 13.89
N ASP A 66 -6.15 -5.25 13.23
CA ASP A 66 -7.45 -5.49 13.84
C ASP A 66 -8.51 -5.76 12.75
N ILE A 67 -9.50 -6.61 13.05
CA ILE A 67 -10.68 -6.85 12.22
C ILE A 67 -11.92 -6.78 13.12
N ASN A 68 -12.86 -5.91 12.76
CA ASN A 68 -14.19 -5.83 13.36
C ASN A 68 -15.23 -6.25 12.30
N PRO A 69 -15.68 -7.52 12.31
CA PRO A 69 -16.64 -8.02 11.32
C PRO A 69 -18.01 -7.35 11.43
N VAL A 70 -18.48 -7.10 12.66
CA VAL A 70 -19.78 -6.45 12.93
C VAL A 70 -19.79 -5.02 12.39
N GLY A 71 -18.72 -4.27 12.67
CA GLY A 71 -18.53 -2.91 12.18
C GLY A 71 -18.07 -2.82 10.73
N ARG A 72 -17.79 -3.95 10.07
CA ARG A 72 -17.20 -4.05 8.72
C ARG A 72 -15.97 -3.16 8.55
N ARG A 73 -15.04 -3.23 9.49
CA ARG A 73 -13.80 -2.44 9.50
C ARG A 73 -12.60 -3.36 9.70
N ALA A 74 -11.49 -3.01 9.04
CA ALA A 74 -10.19 -3.61 9.28
C ALA A 74 -9.16 -2.50 9.42
N ARG A 75 -8.30 -2.61 10.44
CA ARG A 75 -7.13 -1.74 10.59
C ARG A 75 -5.91 -2.51 10.09
N VAL A 76 -5.25 -1.97 9.07
CA VAL A 76 -4.18 -2.67 8.35
C VAL A 76 -3.00 -1.74 8.14
N GLN A 77 -1.81 -2.34 8.04
CA GLN A 77 -0.63 -1.64 7.60
C GLN A 77 -0.63 -1.43 6.07
N PRO A 78 0.04 -0.38 5.55
CA PRO A 78 -0.07 0.02 4.13
C PRO A 78 0.48 -1.00 3.12
N GLY A 79 1.39 -1.88 3.53
CA GLY A 79 1.96 -2.94 2.69
C GLY A 79 1.14 -4.22 2.63
N VAL A 80 0.01 -4.32 3.34
CA VAL A 80 -0.91 -5.47 3.23
C VAL A 80 -1.40 -5.60 1.79
N ARG A 81 -1.35 -6.82 1.24
CA ARG A 81 -1.89 -7.11 -0.10
C ARG A 81 -3.40 -7.00 -0.09
N ASN A 82 -3.99 -6.46 -1.15
CA ASN A 82 -5.45 -6.27 -1.24
C ASN A 82 -6.23 -7.57 -1.01
N LEU A 83 -5.85 -8.63 -1.73
CA LEU A 83 -6.47 -9.95 -1.60
C LEU A 83 -6.36 -10.53 -0.17
N ALA A 84 -5.34 -10.16 0.60
CA ALA A 84 -5.14 -10.68 1.95
C ALA A 84 -6.26 -10.24 2.91
N ILE A 85 -6.90 -9.09 2.69
CA ILE A 85 -8.06 -8.67 3.49
C ILE A 85 -9.22 -9.63 3.26
N SER A 86 -9.60 -9.88 2.00
CA SER A 86 -10.70 -10.81 1.66
C SER A 86 -10.42 -12.22 2.18
N GLN A 87 -9.16 -12.67 2.15
CA GLN A 87 -8.77 -13.96 2.74
C GLN A 87 -8.97 -13.97 4.26
N ALA A 88 -8.61 -12.88 4.95
CA ALA A 88 -8.74 -12.78 6.41
C ALA A 88 -10.18 -12.65 6.88
N VAL A 89 -11.06 -12.01 6.11
CA VAL A 89 -12.48 -11.82 6.49
C VAL A 89 -13.42 -12.89 5.96
N ALA A 90 -12.93 -13.82 5.13
CA ALA A 90 -13.72 -14.92 4.57
C ALA A 90 -14.47 -15.77 5.62
N PRO A 91 -13.92 -16.07 6.82
CA PRO A 91 -14.66 -16.79 7.87
C PRO A 91 -15.89 -16.05 8.40
N HIS A 92 -16.00 -14.75 8.13
CA HIS A 92 -17.14 -13.92 8.53
C HIS A 92 -18.15 -13.69 7.38
N ASN A 93 -18.04 -14.43 6.28
CA ASN A 93 -18.82 -14.23 5.04
C ASN A 93 -18.66 -12.83 4.43
N LEU A 94 -17.56 -12.16 4.72
CA LEU A 94 -17.22 -10.85 4.18
C LEU A 94 -16.15 -10.95 3.11
N TYR A 95 -16.02 -9.91 2.29
CA TYR A 95 -14.88 -9.66 1.42
C TYR A 95 -14.59 -8.17 1.32
N TYR A 96 -13.39 -7.81 0.85
CA TYR A 96 -13.00 -6.42 0.62
C TYR A 96 -13.30 -6.03 -0.84
N ALA A 97 -14.25 -5.11 -1.01
CA ALA A 97 -14.84 -4.77 -2.31
C ALA A 97 -13.97 -3.95 -3.27
N PRO A 98 -13.05 -3.07 -2.82
CA PRO A 98 -12.05 -2.50 -3.72
C PRO A 98 -11.14 -3.61 -4.25
N ASP A 99 -11.40 -4.07 -5.46
CA ASP A 99 -10.81 -5.26 -6.07
C ASP A 99 -10.17 -4.95 -7.43
N PRO A 100 -9.14 -4.08 -7.48
CA PRO A 100 -8.45 -3.78 -8.72
C PRO A 100 -7.96 -5.08 -9.38
N SER A 101 -7.80 -5.10 -10.71
CA SER A 101 -7.29 -6.29 -11.42
C SER A 101 -5.94 -6.78 -10.86
N SER A 102 -5.16 -5.87 -10.26
CA SER A 102 -3.91 -6.16 -9.59
C SER A 102 -4.06 -6.66 -8.13
N GLN A 103 -5.26 -6.98 -7.64
CA GLN A 103 -5.55 -7.32 -6.24
C GLN A 103 -4.66 -8.41 -5.61
N ILE A 104 -4.13 -9.33 -6.44
CA ILE A 104 -3.21 -10.39 -6.01
C ILE A 104 -1.88 -9.79 -5.55
N ALA A 105 -1.47 -8.66 -6.15
CA ALA A 105 -0.18 -8.01 -6.00
C ALA A 105 -0.24 -6.63 -5.32
N CYS A 106 -1.27 -5.80 -5.59
CA CYS A 106 -1.33 -4.44 -5.09
C CYS A 106 -1.48 -4.38 -3.57
N SER A 107 -0.90 -3.33 -2.98
CA SER A 107 -0.93 -3.09 -1.54
C SER A 107 -2.00 -2.05 -1.18
N ILE A 108 -2.60 -2.14 0.01
CA ILE A 108 -3.66 -1.23 0.47
C ILE A 108 -3.25 0.24 0.42
N GLY A 109 -2.04 0.58 0.87
CA GLY A 109 -1.55 1.96 0.81
C GLY A 109 -1.42 2.49 -0.62
N GLY A 110 -1.09 1.62 -1.58
CA GLY A 110 -1.06 1.97 -3.00
C GLY A 110 -2.45 2.20 -3.57
N ASN A 111 -3.41 1.35 -3.18
CA ASN A 111 -4.81 1.49 -3.60
C ASN A 111 -5.41 2.80 -3.09
N VAL A 112 -5.15 3.18 -1.84
CA VAL A 112 -5.60 4.46 -1.29
C VAL A 112 -4.95 5.65 -2.02
N ALA A 113 -3.63 5.59 -2.26
CA ALA A 113 -2.91 6.67 -2.93
C ALA A 113 -3.38 6.93 -4.37
N GLU A 114 -3.80 5.88 -5.08
CA GLU A 114 -4.26 5.96 -6.47
C GLU A 114 -5.80 6.02 -6.58
N ASN A 115 -6.53 6.08 -5.45
CA ASN A 115 -7.99 5.99 -5.41
C ASN A 115 -8.52 4.78 -6.23
N ALA A 116 -7.91 3.61 -6.02
CA ALA A 116 -8.16 2.43 -6.83
C ALA A 116 -9.57 1.87 -6.60
N GLY A 117 -10.28 1.66 -7.71
CA GLY A 117 -11.52 0.88 -7.74
C GLY A 117 -11.33 -0.52 -8.30
N GLY A 118 -12.43 -1.19 -8.61
CA GLY A 118 -12.48 -2.54 -9.15
C GLY A 118 -13.90 -2.89 -9.61
N VAL A 119 -14.04 -4.07 -10.22
CA VAL A 119 -15.31 -4.51 -10.84
C VAL A 119 -16.43 -4.73 -9.81
N HIS A 120 -16.08 -4.96 -8.55
CA HIS A 120 -17.03 -5.09 -7.45
C HIS A 120 -17.33 -3.76 -6.72
N CYS A 121 -16.78 -2.62 -7.17
CA CYS A 121 -17.07 -1.31 -6.56
C CYS A 121 -18.50 -0.81 -6.79
N LEU A 122 -19.30 -1.46 -7.63
CA LEU A 122 -20.71 -1.15 -7.81
C LEU A 122 -21.64 -1.86 -6.81
N ASN A 123 -21.15 -2.80 -5.99
CA ASN A 123 -21.96 -3.58 -5.04
C ASN A 123 -21.12 -4.03 -3.82
N MET A 124 -21.42 -3.53 -2.60
CA MET A 124 -21.02 -4.19 -1.35
C MET A 124 -22.13 -5.15 -0.96
N VAL A 125 -21.87 -6.45 -0.98
CA VAL A 125 -22.87 -7.45 -0.54
C VAL A 125 -22.18 -8.50 0.31
N ASP A 126 -22.93 -9.01 1.28
CA ASP A 126 -22.70 -10.32 1.87
C ASP A 126 -22.31 -11.34 0.79
N ARG A 127 -21.57 -12.39 1.13
CA ARG A 127 -21.22 -13.42 0.13
C ARG A 127 -22.43 -14.27 -0.31
N THR A 128 -23.61 -14.02 0.24
CA THR A 128 -24.89 -14.67 -0.05
C THR A 128 -25.63 -14.03 -1.22
#